data_AF-A0A7C5UNJ1-F1
#
_entry.id   AF-A0A7C5UNJ1-F1
#
_cell.length_a   1.000
_cell.length_b   1.000
_cell.length_c   1.000
_cell.angle_alpha   90.00
_cell.angle_beta   90.00
_cell.angle_gamma   90.00
#
_symmetry.space_group_name_H-M   'P 1'
#
loop_
_entity.id
_entity.type
_entity.pdbx_description
1 polymer ?
#
loop_
_entity_poly.entity_id
_entity_poly.type
_entity_poly.pdbx_seq_one_letter_code
_entity_poly.pdbx_strand_id
1 'polypeptide(L)'
;MLEALKTPAGRFKSMDDRSDRNTLNRRQMLKMTLLAGGAIAGMCGTAPVRGFLQGGAPATKNSGPPNFIIIYCDDLGYGDVGCFGATAISTPNIDRMAAEGMRFTDFYACSAVCTPSRAGLLTGRYPYRSGVVGNVYPERESYLSRTKRALSNYVFKEAGIIDLDESKVVAGIPERELLLSEMLKVAGYRTGMVGKWHLGDYSIDPKFNPVKNGFDFYLGVPHSNDMNPCPLFRNEQMLEANLWGKDQSMLTGLYTKEAIDFIKQSPVAGKPFFLYFAHTFPHQPLWASKNFSGKSKAGKFGDAVEEIDWSVGQLLS
;
A
#
# COMPACT_ATOMS: atom_id res chain seq x y z
N MET A 1 23.81 -31.92 35.91
CA MET A 1 22.64 -31.09 36.27
C MET A 1 21.80 -30.89 35.02
N LEU A 2 21.22 -32.00 34.55
CA LEU A 2 20.61 -32.21 33.24
C LEU A 2 19.26 -32.88 33.51
N GLU A 3 18.31 -32.13 34.10
CA GLU A 3 16.94 -32.63 34.34
C GLU A 3 15.96 -31.52 34.81
N ALA A 4 15.67 -30.52 33.95
CA ALA A 4 14.68 -29.49 34.31
C ALA A 4 13.92 -28.84 33.13
N LEU A 5 13.67 -29.56 32.04
CA LEU A 5 12.84 -29.05 30.93
C LEU A 5 11.85 -30.12 30.41
N LYS A 6 10.96 -30.59 31.29
CA LYS A 6 9.76 -31.32 30.88
C LYS A 6 8.52 -30.58 31.40
N THR A 7 7.97 -29.68 30.59
CA THR A 7 6.58 -29.24 30.68
C THR A 7 5.71 -30.06 29.72
N PRO A 8 4.44 -30.36 30.04
CA PRO A 8 3.64 -31.32 29.31
C PRO A 8 3.13 -30.73 27.99
N ALA A 9 3.05 -31.58 26.96
CA ALA A 9 2.50 -31.28 25.65
C ALA A 9 1.02 -30.87 25.74
N GLY A 10 0.79 -29.56 25.82
CA GLY A 10 -0.51 -28.94 25.54
C GLY A 10 -0.77 -28.99 24.04
N ARG A 11 -1.77 -29.78 23.64
CA ARG A 11 -2.28 -29.92 22.28
C ARG A 11 -2.73 -28.55 21.76
N PHE A 12 -1.94 -27.93 20.88
CA PHE A 12 -2.37 -26.76 20.11
C PHE A 12 -3.63 -27.15 19.32
N LYS A 13 -4.78 -26.57 19.68
CA LYS A 13 -6.00 -26.68 18.87
C LYS A 13 -5.75 -25.86 17.61
N SER A 14 -5.76 -26.52 16.45
CA SER A 14 -5.79 -25.83 15.15
C SER A 14 -7.01 -24.91 15.11
N MET A 15 -6.79 -23.61 14.93
CA MET A 15 -7.83 -22.63 14.60
C MET A 15 -8.22 -22.81 13.13
N ASP A 16 -8.79 -23.96 12.83
CA ASP A 16 -9.42 -24.28 11.55
C ASP A 16 -10.91 -24.55 11.83
N ASP A 17 -11.58 -23.56 12.42
CA ASP A 17 -13.04 -23.58 12.52
C ASP A 17 -13.57 -22.15 12.54
N ARG A 18 -13.85 -21.64 11.34
CA ARG A 18 -14.95 -20.71 11.03
C ARG A 18 -15.03 -20.56 9.51
N SER A 19 -16.08 -21.13 8.95
CA SER A 19 -16.54 -20.87 7.59
C SER A 19 -17.02 -19.42 7.48
N ASP A 20 -16.08 -18.49 7.33
CA ASP A 20 -16.37 -17.09 7.02
C ASP A 20 -16.50 -16.95 5.50
N ARG A 21 -17.71 -16.64 5.02
CA ARG A 21 -18.09 -16.70 3.59
C ARG A 21 -17.34 -15.69 2.69
N ASN A 22 -16.57 -14.77 3.28
CA ASN A 22 -15.78 -13.76 2.57
C ASN A 22 -14.26 -14.08 2.52
N THR A 23 -13.84 -15.25 3.00
CA THR A 23 -12.44 -15.69 2.94
C THR A 23 -12.20 -16.57 1.71
N LEU A 24 -11.29 -16.14 0.83
CA LEU A 24 -10.93 -16.90 -0.38
C LEU A 24 -9.47 -17.33 -0.31
N ASN A 25 -9.22 -18.63 -0.36
CA ASN A 25 -7.88 -19.19 -0.48
C ASN A 25 -7.53 -19.57 -1.94
N ARG A 26 -6.23 -19.81 -2.20
CA ARG A 26 -5.68 -20.15 -3.53
C ARG A 26 -6.45 -21.26 -4.26
N ARG A 27 -6.95 -22.27 -3.54
CA ARG A 27 -7.70 -23.40 -4.13
C ARG A 27 -9.11 -23.00 -4.56
N GLN A 28 -9.75 -22.07 -3.85
CA GLN A 28 -11.05 -21.52 -4.23
C GLN A 28 -10.93 -20.56 -5.42
N MET A 29 -9.85 -19.76 -5.49
CA MET A 29 -9.57 -18.88 -6.61
C MET A 29 -9.39 -19.66 -7.93
N LEU A 30 -8.60 -20.74 -7.93
CA LEU A 30 -8.39 -21.60 -9.10
C LEU A 30 -9.69 -22.29 -9.58
N LYS A 31 -10.58 -22.66 -8.66
CA LYS A 31 -11.88 -23.26 -9.01
C LYS A 31 -12.83 -22.24 -9.68
N MET A 32 -12.78 -20.98 -9.26
CA MET A 32 -13.57 -19.92 -9.89
C MET A 32 -13.04 -19.54 -11.28
N THR A 33 -11.73 -19.57 -11.50
CA THR A 33 -11.13 -19.34 -12.83
C THR A 33 -11.45 -20.47 -13.81
N LEU A 34 -11.55 -21.73 -13.35
CA LEU A 34 -11.97 -22.87 -14.17
C LEU A 34 -13.46 -22.83 -14.55
N LEU A 35 -14.31 -22.24 -13.71
CA LEU A 35 -15.74 -22.05 -14.02
C LEU A 35 -15.99 -20.85 -14.95
N ALA A 36 -15.10 -19.86 -14.97
CA ALA A 36 -15.18 -18.71 -15.87
C ALA A 36 -14.43 -18.90 -17.21
N GLY A 37 -13.55 -19.89 -17.32
CA GLY A 37 -12.71 -20.15 -18.49
C GLY A 37 -13.17 -21.28 -19.42
N GLY A 38 -14.39 -21.79 -19.26
CA GLY A 38 -14.92 -22.93 -20.01
C GLY A 38 -16.07 -22.55 -20.94
N ALA A 39 -15.82 -21.75 -21.98
CA ALA A 39 -16.76 -21.61 -23.09
C ALA A 39 -16.00 -21.40 -24.40
N ILE A 40 -15.77 -22.50 -25.12
CA ILE A 40 -15.93 -22.62 -26.58
C ILE A 40 -16.00 -24.12 -26.92
N ALA A 41 -17.05 -24.48 -27.66
CA ALA A 41 -17.31 -25.68 -28.46
C ALA A 41 -17.83 -26.97 -27.79
N GLY A 42 -19.06 -27.39 -28.19
CA GLY A 42 -19.48 -28.80 -28.21
C GLY A 42 -20.90 -29.06 -27.69
N MET A 43 -21.82 -29.43 -28.58
CA MET A 43 -23.26 -29.63 -28.36
C MET A 43 -23.66 -30.84 -27.48
N CYS A 44 -24.90 -30.78 -26.97
CA CYS A 44 -25.89 -31.86 -26.77
C CYS A 44 -26.17 -32.29 -25.31
N GLY A 45 -27.44 -32.12 -24.87
CA GLY A 45 -28.02 -32.81 -23.70
C GLY A 45 -28.89 -31.93 -22.79
N THR A 46 -30.20 -32.12 -22.86
CA THR A 46 -31.22 -31.41 -22.06
C THR A 46 -31.35 -31.96 -20.63
N ALA A 47 -31.22 -31.10 -19.62
CA ALA A 47 -31.83 -31.30 -18.29
C ALA A 47 -31.99 -29.94 -17.57
N PRO A 48 -33.17 -29.59 -17.01
CA PRO A 48 -33.35 -28.33 -16.31
C PRO A 48 -32.94 -28.51 -14.84
N VAL A 49 -31.79 -27.96 -14.44
CA VAL A 49 -31.50 -27.72 -13.02
C VAL A 49 -32.15 -26.39 -12.64
N ARG A 50 -33.40 -26.47 -12.18
CA ARG A 50 -34.07 -25.37 -11.47
C ARG A 50 -33.60 -25.42 -10.01
N GLY A 51 -32.80 -24.45 -9.58
CA GLY A 51 -32.34 -24.39 -8.20
C GLY A 51 -31.61 -23.09 -7.84
N PHE A 52 -32.38 -22.17 -7.24
CA PHE A 52 -31.94 -21.15 -6.28
C PHE A 52 -30.78 -20.22 -6.64
N LEU A 53 -31.08 -19.18 -7.42
CA LEU A 53 -30.42 -17.88 -7.29
C LEU A 53 -31.50 -16.79 -7.29
N GLN A 54 -32.05 -16.50 -6.11
CA GLN A 54 -32.83 -15.30 -5.85
C GLN A 54 -32.08 -14.49 -4.78
N GLY A 55 -31.83 -13.22 -5.08
CA GLY A 55 -31.56 -12.21 -4.05
C GLY A 55 -30.18 -11.56 -4.04
N GLY A 56 -29.71 -11.05 -5.17
CA GLY A 56 -28.77 -9.93 -5.18
C GLY A 56 -29.37 -8.84 -6.06
N ALA A 57 -29.58 -7.64 -5.51
CA ALA A 57 -30.00 -6.50 -6.33
C ALA A 57 -29.00 -6.36 -7.49
N PRO A 58 -29.45 -6.15 -8.74
CA PRO A 58 -28.53 -5.94 -9.84
C PRO A 58 -27.74 -4.69 -9.51
N ALA A 59 -26.44 -4.84 -9.25
CA ALA A 59 -25.52 -3.72 -9.22
C ALA A 59 -25.75 -2.94 -10.51
N THR A 60 -26.08 -1.66 -10.38
CA THR A 60 -26.21 -0.77 -11.53
C THR A 60 -24.90 -0.87 -12.30
N LYS A 61 -24.94 -1.55 -13.46
CA LYS A 61 -23.77 -1.67 -14.33
C LYS A 61 -23.46 -0.26 -14.82
N ASN A 62 -22.56 0.43 -14.13
CA ASN A 62 -21.88 1.58 -14.70
C ASN A 62 -21.28 1.10 -16.01
N SER A 63 -21.74 1.67 -17.12
CA SER A 63 -21.40 1.26 -18.49
C SER A 63 -20.00 1.71 -18.92
N GLY A 64 -19.24 2.35 -18.02
CA GLY A 64 -17.88 2.81 -18.22
C GLY A 64 -16.84 2.01 -17.42
N PRO A 65 -15.56 2.15 -17.79
CA PRO A 65 -14.46 1.62 -16.99
C PRO A 65 -14.55 2.08 -15.51
N PRO A 66 -14.21 1.21 -14.54
CA PRO A 66 -14.35 1.55 -13.11
C PRO A 66 -13.28 2.56 -12.67
N ASN A 67 -13.58 3.30 -11.61
CA ASN A 67 -12.57 4.07 -10.89
C ASN A 67 -11.73 3.13 -10.01
N PHE A 68 -10.44 3.42 -9.88
CA PHE A 68 -9.51 2.64 -9.08
C PHE A 68 -8.89 3.50 -7.98
N ILE A 69 -8.85 2.97 -6.75
CA ILE A 69 -8.08 3.54 -5.65
C ILE A 69 -7.21 2.42 -5.09
N ILE A 70 -5.90 2.66 -5.00
CA ILE A 70 -4.98 1.81 -4.27
C ILE A 70 -4.58 2.57 -3.00
N ILE A 71 -5.05 2.10 -1.85
CA ILE A 71 -4.60 2.57 -0.54
C ILE A 71 -3.38 1.74 -0.14
N TYR A 72 -2.24 2.39 0.07
CA TYR A 72 -0.97 1.73 0.31
C TYR A 72 -0.29 2.29 1.56
N CYS A 73 -0.32 1.53 2.65
CA CYS A 73 0.28 1.90 3.93
C CYS A 73 1.77 1.58 3.97
N ASP A 74 2.50 2.24 4.86
CA ASP A 74 3.96 2.12 5.00
C ASP A 74 4.27 1.48 6.36
N ASP A 75 4.90 0.31 6.37
CA ASP A 75 5.21 -0.49 7.57
C ASP A 75 3.98 -0.98 8.37
N LEU A 76 2.84 -1.21 7.71
CA LEU A 76 1.68 -1.87 8.32
C LEU A 76 1.81 -3.40 8.22
N GLY A 77 1.79 -4.08 9.35
CA GLY A 77 1.89 -5.53 9.48
C GLY A 77 0.56 -6.26 9.32
N TYR A 78 0.65 -7.58 9.08
CA TYR A 78 -0.53 -8.44 8.87
C TYR A 78 -1.51 -8.41 10.06
N GLY A 79 -1.00 -8.36 11.29
CA GLY A 79 -1.80 -8.42 12.52
C GLY A 79 -2.23 -7.07 13.09
N ASP A 80 -2.04 -5.96 12.36
CA ASP A 80 -2.24 -4.61 12.90
C ASP A 80 -3.68 -4.09 12.78
N VAL A 81 -4.52 -4.74 11.97
CA VAL A 81 -5.93 -4.34 11.78
C VAL A 81 -6.90 -5.39 12.32
N GLY A 82 -8.07 -4.94 12.80
CA GLY A 82 -9.04 -5.74 13.54
C GLY A 82 -9.52 -6.97 12.79
N CYS A 83 -9.80 -6.85 11.50
CA CYS A 83 -10.20 -7.96 10.63
C CYS A 83 -9.10 -9.02 10.40
N PHE A 84 -7.88 -8.81 10.89
CA PHE A 84 -6.80 -9.81 10.95
C PHE A 84 -6.42 -10.21 12.39
N GLY A 85 -7.19 -9.79 13.39
CA GLY A 85 -7.06 -10.23 14.77
C GLY A 85 -6.48 -9.19 15.73
N ALA A 86 -6.22 -7.96 15.29
CA ALA A 86 -5.78 -6.90 16.19
C ALA A 86 -6.85 -6.60 17.25
N THR A 87 -6.43 -6.52 18.53
CA THR A 87 -7.32 -6.14 19.64
C THR A 87 -6.93 -4.82 20.31
N ALA A 88 -5.72 -4.33 20.03
CA ALA A 88 -5.17 -3.10 20.63
C ALA A 88 -5.36 -1.86 19.75
N ILE A 89 -5.57 -2.05 18.44
CA ILE A 89 -5.75 -0.98 17.45
C ILE A 89 -7.18 -1.09 16.93
N SER A 90 -7.92 0.02 16.94
CA SER A 90 -9.32 0.06 16.51
C SER A 90 -9.45 0.47 15.05
N THR A 91 -9.77 -0.46 14.14
CA THR A 91 -9.89 -0.20 12.69
C THR A 91 -11.29 -0.47 12.11
N PRO A 92 -12.36 0.17 12.62
CA PRO A 92 -13.73 -0.15 12.22
C PRO A 92 -14.03 0.12 10.74
N ASN A 93 -13.35 1.06 10.08
CA ASN A 93 -13.60 1.35 8.67
C ASN A 93 -12.95 0.32 7.75
N ILE A 94 -11.72 -0.10 8.04
CA ILE A 94 -11.03 -1.18 7.33
C ILE A 94 -11.75 -2.50 7.58
N ASP A 95 -12.22 -2.75 8.81
CA ASP A 95 -12.97 -3.96 9.15
C ASP A 95 -14.29 -4.03 8.38
N ARG A 96 -15.00 -2.89 8.27
CA ARG A 96 -16.19 -2.76 7.45
C ARG A 96 -15.87 -2.96 5.97
N MET A 97 -14.80 -2.37 5.44
CA MET A 97 -14.34 -2.57 4.06
C MET A 97 -14.06 -4.06 3.77
N ALA A 98 -13.47 -4.78 4.71
CA ALA A 98 -13.24 -6.22 4.60
C ALA A 98 -14.56 -7.02 4.64
N ALA A 99 -15.53 -6.60 5.46
CA ALA A 99 -16.83 -7.25 5.56
C ALA A 99 -17.73 -7.00 4.32
N GLU A 100 -17.63 -5.82 3.71
CA GLU A 100 -18.38 -5.43 2.51
C GLU A 100 -17.69 -5.85 1.20
N GLY A 101 -16.42 -6.25 1.29
CA GLY A 101 -15.58 -6.59 0.15
C GLY A 101 -14.94 -7.98 0.25
N MET A 102 -13.68 -8.07 -0.18
CA MET A 102 -12.89 -9.29 -0.18
C MET A 102 -11.67 -9.11 0.70
N ARG A 103 -11.37 -10.12 1.53
CA ARG A 103 -10.19 -10.17 2.40
C ARG A 103 -9.27 -11.30 1.98
N PHE A 104 -8.00 -11.00 1.77
CA PHE A 104 -6.97 -11.98 1.43
C PHE A 104 -6.14 -12.35 2.66
N THR A 105 -6.04 -13.65 2.97
CA THR A 105 -5.19 -14.17 4.06
C THR A 105 -3.76 -14.45 3.62
N ASP A 106 -3.54 -14.54 2.31
CA ASP A 106 -2.27 -14.92 1.68
C ASP A 106 -1.94 -13.90 0.57
N PHE A 107 -1.61 -12.68 0.97
CA PHE A 107 -1.17 -11.60 0.07
C PHE A 107 0.26 -11.20 0.39
N TYR A 108 1.08 -10.99 -0.65
CA TYR A 108 2.51 -10.72 -0.49
C TYR A 108 2.90 -9.46 -1.24
N ALA A 109 3.72 -8.64 -0.58
CA ALA A 109 4.46 -7.56 -1.22
C ALA A 109 5.57 -8.13 -2.13
N CYS A 110 5.96 -7.38 -3.16
CA CYS A 110 7.06 -7.80 -4.05
C CYS A 110 8.43 -7.82 -3.34
N SER A 111 8.58 -7.08 -2.25
CA SER A 111 9.76 -7.04 -1.39
C SER A 111 9.37 -6.63 0.03
N ALA A 112 10.20 -6.98 1.01
CA ALA A 112 10.02 -6.62 2.41
C ALA A 112 10.44 -5.19 2.76
N VAL A 113 10.92 -4.40 1.78
CA VAL A 113 11.30 -2.99 1.99
C VAL A 113 10.65 -2.05 0.98
N CYS A 114 10.59 -0.77 1.35
CA CYS A 114 9.77 0.26 0.73
C CYS A 114 9.94 0.41 -0.79
N THR A 115 11.12 0.86 -1.26
CA THR A 115 11.37 1.21 -2.67
C THR A 115 11.13 0.03 -3.62
N PRO A 116 11.75 -1.15 -3.45
CA PRO A 116 11.48 -2.31 -4.30
C PRO A 116 10.00 -2.75 -4.28
N SER A 117 9.32 -2.70 -3.12
CA SER A 117 7.90 -3.07 -3.09
C SER A 117 7.03 -2.12 -3.92
N ARG A 118 7.27 -0.81 -3.79
CA ARG A 118 6.57 0.23 -4.58
C ARG A 118 6.89 0.12 -6.07
N ALA A 119 8.14 -0.17 -6.42
CA ALA A 119 8.55 -0.41 -7.79
C ALA A 119 7.83 -1.63 -8.37
N GLY A 120 7.78 -2.73 -7.62
CA GLY A 120 7.10 -3.95 -8.05
C GLY A 120 5.60 -3.77 -8.24
N LEU A 121 4.95 -3.02 -7.34
CA LEU A 121 3.54 -2.66 -7.47
C LEU A 121 3.26 -1.84 -8.73
N LEU A 122 4.01 -0.77 -8.96
CA LEU A 122 3.73 0.17 -10.06
C LEU A 122 4.19 -0.33 -11.43
N THR A 123 5.17 -1.24 -11.49
CA THR A 123 5.64 -1.83 -12.76
C THR A 123 5.00 -3.19 -13.05
N GLY A 124 4.41 -3.84 -12.05
CA GLY A 124 3.99 -5.25 -12.14
C GLY A 124 5.15 -6.23 -12.33
N ARG A 125 6.39 -5.81 -12.02
CA ARG A 125 7.61 -6.58 -12.29
C ARG A 125 8.41 -6.81 -11.02
N TYR A 126 9.01 -7.99 -10.93
CA TYR A 126 9.92 -8.29 -9.82
C TYR A 126 11.08 -7.28 -9.78
N PRO A 127 11.44 -6.68 -8.62
CA PRO A 127 12.30 -5.50 -8.57
C PRO A 127 13.72 -5.71 -9.10
N TYR A 128 14.22 -6.95 -9.08
CA TYR A 128 15.49 -7.30 -9.72
C TYR A 128 15.50 -7.02 -11.24
N ARG A 129 14.33 -7.08 -11.90
CA ARG A 129 14.20 -6.79 -13.34
C ARG A 129 14.27 -5.31 -13.65
N SER A 130 13.85 -4.46 -12.71
CA SER A 130 13.97 -3.00 -12.84
C SER A 130 15.32 -2.49 -12.34
N GLY A 131 16.00 -3.26 -11.48
CA GLY A 131 17.24 -2.84 -10.81
C GLY A 131 16.98 -2.06 -9.51
N VAL A 132 15.71 -1.87 -9.14
CA VAL A 132 15.30 -1.20 -7.91
C VAL A 132 15.30 -2.23 -6.79
N VAL A 133 16.47 -2.68 -6.32
CA VAL A 133 16.62 -3.81 -5.38
C VAL A 133 16.80 -3.41 -3.91
N GLY A 134 16.91 -2.11 -3.62
CA GLY A 134 17.07 -1.56 -2.27
C GLY A 134 16.44 -0.17 -2.17
N ASN A 135 16.48 0.41 -0.98
CA ASN A 135 15.88 1.73 -0.73
C ASN A 135 16.69 2.85 -1.40
N VAL A 136 15.97 3.80 -1.98
CA VAL A 136 16.54 5.02 -2.54
C VAL A 136 16.56 6.10 -1.46
N TYR A 137 17.70 6.77 -1.29
CA TYR A 137 17.91 7.78 -0.25
C TYR A 137 18.00 9.18 -0.86
N PRO A 138 17.78 10.25 -0.07
CA PRO A 138 17.93 11.62 -0.55
C PRO A 138 19.35 11.86 -1.06
N GLU A 139 19.50 12.50 -2.22
CA GLU A 139 20.82 12.70 -2.83
C GLU A 139 21.67 13.70 -2.04
N ARG A 140 21.03 14.64 -1.35
CA ARG A 140 21.69 15.63 -0.47
C ARG A 140 21.81 15.17 0.99
N GLU A 141 21.68 13.88 1.27
CA GLU A 141 21.92 13.33 2.61
C GLU A 141 23.32 13.72 3.12
N SER A 142 23.41 14.15 4.39
CA SER A 142 24.70 14.54 4.98
C SER A 142 25.70 13.38 5.01
N TYR A 143 27.00 13.66 4.87
CA TYR A 143 28.04 12.64 4.94
C TYR A 143 27.94 11.78 6.22
N LEU A 144 27.63 12.42 7.35
CA LEU A 144 27.47 11.74 8.64
C LEU A 144 26.26 10.80 8.65
N SER A 145 25.13 11.21 8.08
CA SER A 145 23.94 10.36 7.97
C SER A 145 24.22 9.15 7.08
N ARG A 146 24.87 9.38 5.93
CA ARG A 146 25.26 8.33 5.00
C ARG A 146 26.21 7.30 5.63
N THR A 147 27.21 7.74 6.40
CA THR A 147 28.15 6.82 7.06
C THR A 147 27.48 6.05 8.21
N LYS A 148 26.64 6.69 9.02
CA LYS A 148 25.85 6.01 10.06
C LYS A 148 24.96 4.92 9.46
N ARG A 149 24.27 5.22 8.37
CA ARG A 149 23.42 4.27 7.66
C ARG A 149 24.24 3.12 7.07
N ALA A 150 25.35 3.39 6.40
CA ALA A 150 26.22 2.36 5.86
C ALA A 150 26.71 1.39 6.95
N LEU A 151 27.08 1.91 8.13
CA LEU A 151 27.47 1.10 9.27
C LEU A 151 26.29 0.27 9.82
N SER A 152 25.12 0.88 9.95
CA SER A 152 23.91 0.19 10.40
C SER A 152 23.53 -0.95 9.46
N ASN A 153 23.58 -0.72 8.15
CA ASN A 153 23.24 -1.71 7.13
C ASN A 153 24.28 -2.84 7.10
N TYR A 154 25.56 -2.53 7.29
CA TYR A 154 26.59 -3.56 7.48
C TYR A 154 26.27 -4.45 8.69
N VAL A 155 25.97 -3.86 9.85
CA VAL A 155 25.64 -4.62 11.07
C VAL A 155 24.39 -5.47 10.88
N PHE A 156 23.33 -4.92 10.27
CA PHE A 156 22.10 -5.68 10.00
C PHE A 156 22.32 -6.84 9.02
N LYS A 157 23.17 -6.63 8.01
CA LYS A 157 23.53 -7.69 7.05
C LYS A 157 24.33 -8.80 7.72
N GLU A 158 25.36 -8.46 8.50
CA GLU A 158 26.17 -9.43 9.24
C GLU A 158 25.33 -10.19 10.29
N ALA A 159 24.31 -9.55 10.86
CA ALA A 159 23.37 -10.18 11.77
C ALA A 159 22.28 -11.02 11.07
N GLY A 160 22.24 -11.07 9.74
CA GLY A 160 21.22 -11.78 8.96
C GLY A 160 19.81 -11.18 9.07
N ILE A 161 19.70 -9.92 9.51
CA ILE A 161 18.43 -9.21 9.67
C ILE A 161 17.95 -8.66 8.32
N ILE A 162 18.87 -8.29 7.44
CA ILE A 162 18.57 -7.77 6.09
C ILE A 162 19.50 -8.46 5.08
N ASP A 163 18.92 -9.17 4.11
CA ASP A 163 19.65 -9.73 2.96
C ASP A 163 19.34 -8.93 1.68
N LEU A 164 19.72 -7.65 1.68
CA LEU A 164 19.57 -6.76 0.53
C LEU A 164 20.95 -6.29 0.04
N ASP A 165 21.18 -6.43 -1.27
CA ASP A 165 22.35 -5.88 -1.93
C ASP A 165 22.12 -4.41 -2.30
N GLU A 166 22.23 -3.53 -1.31
CA GLU A 166 22.09 -2.08 -1.52
C GLU A 166 23.22 -1.46 -2.37
N SER A 167 24.27 -2.22 -2.69
CA SER A 167 25.35 -1.74 -3.56
C SER A 167 24.95 -1.61 -5.02
N LYS A 168 23.77 -2.13 -5.40
CA LYS A 168 23.24 -2.17 -6.77
C LYS A 168 21.92 -1.44 -6.94
N VAL A 169 21.68 -0.39 -6.13
CA VAL A 169 20.45 0.40 -6.22
C VAL A 169 20.60 1.45 -7.30
N VAL A 170 19.71 1.43 -8.29
CA VAL A 170 19.53 2.54 -9.23
C VAL A 170 19.09 3.79 -8.48
N ALA A 171 19.42 4.99 -8.96
CA ALA A 171 19.08 6.26 -8.30
C ALA A 171 17.56 6.53 -8.16
N GLY A 172 16.74 5.78 -8.88
CA GLY A 172 15.28 5.85 -8.86
C GLY A 172 14.70 4.90 -9.90
N ILE A 173 13.39 4.97 -10.13
CA ILE A 173 12.74 4.19 -11.18
C ILE A 173 13.36 4.52 -12.55
N PRO A 174 13.87 3.54 -13.32
CA PRO A 174 14.45 3.81 -14.62
C PRO A 174 13.37 4.22 -15.64
N GLU A 175 13.67 5.19 -16.50
CA GLU A 175 12.77 5.72 -17.55
C GLU A 175 12.24 4.66 -18.52
N ARG A 176 12.94 3.52 -18.65
CA ARG A 176 12.51 2.40 -19.52
C ARG A 176 11.38 1.55 -18.91
N GLU A 177 11.11 1.67 -17.60
CA GLU A 177 9.99 0.98 -16.97
C GLU A 177 8.70 1.71 -17.31
N LEU A 178 7.66 0.96 -17.68
CA LEU A 178 6.32 1.51 -17.85
C LEU A 178 5.55 1.37 -16.55
N LEU A 179 5.06 2.48 -16.02
CA LEU A 179 4.28 2.49 -14.78
C LEU A 179 2.79 2.31 -15.05
N LEU A 180 2.10 1.74 -14.05
CA LEU A 180 0.65 1.57 -14.01
C LEU A 180 -0.07 2.89 -14.31
N SER A 181 0.42 4.01 -13.79
CA SER A 181 -0.08 5.37 -14.06
C SER A 181 -0.02 5.72 -15.55
N GLU A 182 1.12 5.48 -16.22
CA GLU A 182 1.28 5.77 -17.65
C GLU A 182 0.37 4.90 -18.50
N MET A 183 0.28 3.60 -18.19
CA MET A 183 -0.61 2.66 -18.88
C MET A 183 -2.09 3.06 -18.72
N LEU A 184 -2.51 3.46 -17.52
CA LEU A 184 -3.88 3.89 -17.27
C LEU A 184 -4.20 5.24 -17.94
N LYS A 185 -3.22 6.14 -18.01
CA LYS A 185 -3.37 7.42 -18.72
C LYS A 185 -3.61 7.20 -20.22
N VAL A 186 -2.93 6.24 -20.86
CA VAL A 186 -3.23 5.82 -22.24
C VAL A 186 -4.65 5.25 -22.35
N ALA A 187 -5.11 4.51 -21.35
CA ALA A 187 -6.48 3.99 -21.28
C ALA A 187 -7.55 5.06 -20.97
N GLY A 188 -7.18 6.34 -20.89
CA GLY A 188 -8.11 7.46 -20.71
C GLY A 188 -8.42 7.81 -19.26
N TYR A 189 -7.71 7.24 -18.29
CA TYR A 189 -7.88 7.56 -16.88
C TYR A 189 -7.29 8.92 -16.53
N ARG A 190 -7.97 9.67 -15.65
CA ARG A 190 -7.33 10.72 -14.87
C ARG A 190 -6.55 10.07 -13.73
N THR A 191 -5.28 10.41 -13.59
CA THR A 191 -4.38 9.74 -12.65
C THR A 191 -3.94 10.69 -11.54
N GLY A 192 -3.99 10.22 -10.30
CA GLY A 192 -3.62 11.00 -9.12
C GLY A 192 -2.77 10.17 -8.18
N MET A 193 -1.82 10.81 -7.53
CA MET A 193 -1.04 10.22 -6.45
C MET A 193 -1.05 11.14 -5.24
N VAL A 194 -1.25 10.59 -4.05
CA VAL A 194 -1.09 11.33 -2.80
C VAL A 194 -0.27 10.51 -1.81
N GLY A 195 0.77 11.13 -1.25
CA GLY A 195 1.64 10.57 -0.23
C GLY A 195 3.04 10.19 -0.73
N LYS A 196 3.64 9.17 -0.13
CA LYS A 196 5.07 8.81 -0.30
C LYS A 196 5.36 8.18 -1.67
N TRP A 197 6.35 8.71 -2.38
CA TRP A 197 6.80 8.17 -3.67
C TRP A 197 7.83 7.04 -3.53
N HIS A 198 9.03 7.39 -3.04
CA HIS A 198 10.16 6.51 -2.76
C HIS A 198 10.73 5.75 -3.96
N LEU A 199 10.65 6.34 -5.16
CA LEU A 199 11.20 5.79 -6.41
C LEU A 199 12.14 6.78 -7.11
N GLY A 200 12.87 7.59 -6.34
CA GLY A 200 13.82 8.59 -6.85
C GLY A 200 13.64 9.94 -6.16
N ASP A 201 14.75 10.63 -5.92
CA ASP A 201 14.75 11.96 -5.29
C ASP A 201 14.52 13.06 -6.31
N TYR A 202 13.25 13.37 -6.56
CA TYR A 202 12.87 14.45 -7.46
C TYR A 202 13.04 15.86 -6.89
N SER A 203 13.54 16.01 -5.66
CA SER A 203 14.00 17.32 -5.19
C SER A 203 15.31 17.75 -5.87
N ILE A 204 16.03 16.80 -6.46
CA ILE A 204 17.29 17.00 -7.18
C ILE A 204 17.15 16.68 -8.66
N ASP A 205 16.57 15.54 -9.01
CA ASP A 205 16.37 15.12 -10.40
C ASP A 205 14.87 15.07 -10.75
N PRO A 206 14.32 16.13 -11.39
CA PRO A 206 12.90 16.24 -11.68
C PRO A 206 12.32 15.07 -12.49
N LYS A 207 13.15 14.28 -13.20
CA LYS A 207 12.67 13.12 -13.97
C LYS A 207 11.98 12.08 -13.09
N PHE A 208 12.35 11.99 -11.81
CA PHE A 208 11.72 11.06 -10.86
C PHE A 208 10.39 11.57 -10.31
N ASN A 209 9.94 12.79 -10.65
CA ASN A 209 8.70 13.32 -10.11
C ASN A 209 7.49 12.49 -10.61
N PRO A 210 6.50 12.14 -9.75
CA PRO A 210 5.34 11.37 -10.16
C PRO A 210 4.60 11.94 -11.38
N VAL A 211 4.57 13.26 -11.56
CA VAL A 211 3.91 13.90 -12.72
C VAL A 211 4.64 13.62 -14.03
N LYS A 212 5.97 13.41 -13.98
CA LYS A 212 6.76 12.94 -15.13
C LYS A 212 6.61 11.44 -15.38
N ASN A 213 6.04 10.69 -14.42
CA ASN A 213 5.89 9.24 -14.45
C ASN A 213 4.40 8.84 -14.47
N GLY A 214 3.63 9.55 -15.30
CA GLY A 214 2.26 9.18 -15.66
C GLY A 214 1.13 9.70 -14.79
N PHE A 215 1.40 10.43 -13.69
CA PHE A 215 0.34 11.01 -12.86
C PHE A 215 -0.07 12.43 -13.33
N ASP A 216 -1.36 12.74 -13.36
CA ASP A 216 -1.87 14.09 -13.67
C ASP A 216 -1.88 15.02 -12.45
N PHE A 217 -1.95 14.44 -11.25
CA PHE A 217 -1.95 15.14 -9.97
C PHE A 217 -1.03 14.45 -8.97
N TYR A 218 -0.30 15.24 -8.19
CA TYR A 218 0.53 14.74 -7.11
C TYR A 218 0.52 15.68 -5.89
N LEU A 219 0.43 15.09 -4.69
CA LEU A 219 0.83 15.75 -3.43
C LEU A 219 1.58 14.75 -2.55
N GLY A 220 2.81 15.03 -2.16
CA GLY A 220 3.55 14.05 -1.36
C GLY A 220 5.02 14.34 -1.13
N VAL A 221 5.72 13.32 -0.64
CA VAL A 221 7.14 13.35 -0.28
C VAL A 221 7.96 12.36 -1.14
N PRO A 222 9.21 12.69 -1.52
CA PRO A 222 9.98 11.87 -2.46
C PRO A 222 10.42 10.53 -1.90
N HIS A 223 10.55 10.40 -0.59
CA HIS A 223 11.07 9.23 0.10
C HIS A 223 10.52 9.16 1.54
N SER A 224 11.02 8.26 2.38
CA SER A 224 10.54 8.10 3.77
C SER A 224 10.73 9.39 4.58
N ASN A 225 9.87 9.58 5.59
CA ASN A 225 9.83 10.80 6.41
C ASN A 225 10.92 10.92 7.48
N ASP A 226 11.61 9.82 7.76
CA ASP A 226 12.82 9.76 8.59
C ASP A 226 14.09 10.15 7.83
N MET A 227 14.03 10.26 6.51
CA MET A 227 15.17 10.64 5.66
C MET A 227 15.31 12.17 5.57
N ASN A 228 16.54 12.67 5.63
CA ASN A 228 16.85 14.10 5.67
C ASN A 228 17.63 14.54 4.41
N PRO A 229 17.18 15.57 3.67
CA PRO A 229 15.93 16.34 3.86
C PRO A 229 14.68 15.56 3.46
N CYS A 230 13.50 15.91 4.00
CA CYS A 230 12.18 15.38 3.61
C CYS A 230 11.26 16.50 3.07
N PRO A 231 11.40 16.89 1.80
CA PRO A 231 10.59 17.96 1.24
C PRO A 231 9.17 17.51 0.87
N LEU A 232 8.19 18.41 1.00
CA LEU A 232 6.81 18.21 0.56
C LEU A 232 6.56 18.93 -0.76
N PHE A 233 5.89 18.25 -1.68
CA PHE A 233 5.60 18.77 -3.01
C PHE A 233 4.11 18.71 -3.35
N ARG A 234 3.69 19.63 -4.21
CA ARG A 234 2.47 19.54 -5.01
C ARG A 234 2.87 19.59 -6.48
N ASN A 235 2.57 18.52 -7.21
CA ASN A 235 3.06 18.34 -8.58
C ASN A 235 4.59 18.53 -8.62
N GLU A 236 5.08 19.51 -9.40
CA GLU A 236 6.51 19.85 -9.49
C GLU A 236 6.91 20.97 -8.51
N GLN A 237 5.96 21.59 -7.80
CA GLN A 237 6.23 22.69 -6.88
C GLN A 237 6.55 22.18 -5.47
N MET A 238 7.72 22.56 -4.96
CA MET A 238 8.07 22.35 -3.56
C MET A 238 7.27 23.31 -2.67
N LEU A 239 6.55 22.76 -1.68
CA LEU A 239 5.75 23.52 -0.72
C LEU A 239 6.48 23.73 0.61
N GLU A 240 7.26 22.74 1.04
CA GLU A 240 8.10 22.79 2.23
C GLU A 240 9.41 22.08 1.91
N ALA A 241 10.53 22.71 2.25
CA ALA A 241 11.86 22.23 1.89
C ALA A 241 12.32 21.08 2.77
N ASN A 242 11.87 21.01 4.02
CA ASN A 242 12.24 19.93 4.91
C ASN A 242 11.25 19.73 6.07
N LEU A 243 10.56 18.59 6.08
CA LEU A 243 9.73 18.10 7.18
C LEU A 243 10.52 17.28 8.21
N TRP A 244 11.77 16.90 7.90
CA TRP A 244 12.58 16.10 8.81
C TRP A 244 12.81 16.84 10.13
N GLY A 245 12.57 16.14 11.24
CA GLY A 245 12.69 16.71 12.59
C GLY A 245 11.62 17.72 12.97
N LYS A 246 10.63 17.99 12.12
CA LYS A 246 9.46 18.85 12.40
C LYS A 246 8.25 18.02 12.82
N ASP A 247 7.22 18.70 13.33
CA ASP A 247 5.89 18.11 13.53
C ASP A 247 5.26 17.77 12.19
N GLN A 248 4.90 16.49 12.01
CA GLN A 248 4.28 15.95 10.79
C GLN A 248 2.85 15.44 11.02
N SER A 249 2.25 15.77 12.17
CA SER A 249 0.89 15.35 12.56
C SER A 249 -0.22 15.81 11.60
N MET A 250 0.06 16.77 10.72
CA MET A 250 -0.88 17.23 9.68
C MET A 250 -0.93 16.32 8.45
N LEU A 251 0.06 15.43 8.23
CA LEU A 251 0.21 14.75 6.94
C LEU A 251 -0.97 13.82 6.61
N THR A 252 -1.45 12.99 7.55
CA THR A 252 -2.59 12.09 7.28
C THR A 252 -3.84 12.86 6.89
N GLY A 253 -4.18 13.92 7.65
CA GLY A 253 -5.32 14.78 7.34
C GLY A 253 -5.18 15.51 6.00
N LEU A 254 -3.99 16.06 5.70
CA LEU A 254 -3.71 16.72 4.43
C LEU A 254 -3.85 15.73 3.26
N TYR A 255 -3.25 14.54 3.37
CA TYR A 255 -3.34 13.51 2.34
C TYR A 255 -4.78 13.05 2.12
N THR A 256 -5.54 12.84 3.19
CA THR A 256 -6.97 12.48 3.12
C THR A 256 -7.75 13.54 2.36
N LYS A 257 -7.54 14.82 2.70
CA LYS A 257 -8.23 15.95 2.05
C LYS A 257 -7.93 16.00 0.54
N GLU A 258 -6.65 15.93 0.16
CA GLU A 258 -6.26 16.00 -1.26
C GLU A 258 -6.74 14.80 -2.06
N ALA A 259 -6.76 13.60 -1.46
CA ALA A 259 -7.33 12.41 -2.07
C ALA A 259 -8.83 12.60 -2.36
N ILE A 260 -9.60 13.09 -1.38
CA ILE A 260 -11.04 13.37 -1.53
C ILE A 260 -11.29 14.46 -2.57
N ASP A 261 -10.49 15.54 -2.56
CA ASP A 261 -10.60 16.62 -3.53
C ASP A 261 -10.31 16.12 -4.95
N PHE A 262 -9.28 15.29 -5.13
CA PHE A 262 -9.00 14.63 -6.40
C PHE A 262 -10.19 13.78 -6.86
N ILE A 263 -10.76 12.95 -5.97
CA ILE A 263 -11.93 12.13 -6.27
C ILE A 263 -13.12 13.02 -6.68
N LYS A 264 -13.46 14.06 -5.91
CA LYS A 264 -14.60 14.95 -6.19
C LYS A 264 -14.47 15.74 -7.49
N GLN A 265 -13.25 16.09 -7.88
CA GLN A 265 -12.98 16.79 -9.14
C GLN A 265 -12.98 15.85 -10.36
N SER A 266 -12.89 14.53 -10.17
CA SER A 266 -12.81 13.57 -11.28
C SER A 266 -14.13 13.36 -12.05
N PRO A 267 -15.31 13.25 -11.39
CA PRO A 267 -16.60 13.15 -12.06
C PRO A 267 -16.89 14.27 -13.07
N VAL A 268 -16.29 15.45 -12.90
CA VAL A 268 -16.48 16.60 -13.81
C VAL A 268 -15.84 16.37 -15.19
N ALA A 269 -14.99 15.35 -15.36
CA ALA A 269 -14.24 15.11 -16.59
C ALA A 269 -14.76 13.96 -17.48
N GLY A 270 -15.84 13.26 -17.13
CA GLY A 270 -16.38 12.12 -17.91
C GLY A 270 -15.39 10.94 -18.11
N LYS A 271 -14.25 10.98 -17.42
CA LYS A 271 -13.17 9.98 -17.47
C LYS A 271 -13.13 9.21 -16.15
N PRO A 272 -12.84 7.89 -16.17
CA PRO A 272 -12.56 7.17 -14.94
C PRO A 272 -11.30 7.74 -14.29
N PHE A 273 -11.15 7.55 -12.98
CA PHE A 273 -9.94 7.96 -12.27
C PHE A 273 -9.18 6.81 -11.65
N PHE A 274 -7.87 7.00 -11.51
CA PHE A 274 -6.97 6.16 -10.74
C PHE A 274 -6.29 7.01 -9.68
N LEU A 275 -6.43 6.62 -8.41
CA LEU A 275 -5.75 7.24 -7.29
C LEU A 275 -4.79 6.24 -6.62
N TYR A 276 -3.50 6.56 -6.60
CA TYR A 276 -2.52 5.90 -5.76
C TYR A 276 -2.37 6.66 -4.44
N PHE A 277 -3.03 6.18 -3.39
CA PHE A 277 -3.08 6.80 -2.07
C PHE A 277 -2.09 6.11 -1.12
N ALA A 278 -0.84 6.59 -1.16
CA ALA A 278 0.29 5.94 -0.54
C ALA A 278 0.70 6.65 0.75
N HIS A 279 0.09 6.30 1.88
CA HIS A 279 0.42 6.91 3.18
C HIS A 279 1.93 6.84 3.48
N THR A 280 2.40 7.85 4.21
CA THR A 280 3.74 7.83 4.83
C THR A 280 3.71 7.10 6.18
N PHE A 281 2.56 7.02 6.83
CA PHE A 281 2.40 6.30 8.11
C PHE A 281 1.86 4.88 7.90
N PRO A 282 2.02 3.96 8.87
CA PRO A 282 2.68 4.09 10.17
C PRO A 282 4.23 3.96 10.18
N HIS A 283 4.93 4.28 9.09
CA HIS A 283 6.40 4.37 9.11
C HIS A 283 6.88 5.40 10.14
N GLN A 284 8.00 5.09 10.78
CA GLN A 284 8.61 5.95 11.79
C GLN A 284 9.32 7.17 11.16
N PRO A 285 9.46 8.31 11.85
CA PRO A 285 8.88 8.63 13.16
C PRO A 285 7.36 8.73 13.10
N LEU A 286 6.71 8.20 14.13
CA LEU A 286 5.25 8.11 14.22
C LEU A 286 4.63 9.45 14.59
N TRP A 287 3.67 9.90 13.79
CA TRP A 287 2.83 11.06 14.07
C TRP A 287 1.37 10.72 13.84
N ALA A 288 0.51 11.36 14.62
CA ALA A 288 -0.93 11.36 14.46
C ALA A 288 -1.46 12.74 14.81
N SER A 289 -2.56 13.16 14.19
CA SER A 289 -3.19 14.44 14.53
C SER A 289 -3.71 14.48 15.97
N LYS A 290 -4.03 15.67 16.47
CA LYS A 290 -4.58 15.86 17.83
C LYS A 290 -5.85 15.04 18.09
N ASN A 291 -6.59 14.68 17.04
CA ASN A 291 -7.79 13.87 17.14
C ASN A 291 -7.50 12.39 17.44
N PHE A 292 -6.26 11.92 17.26
CA PHE A 292 -5.88 10.51 17.42
C PHE A 292 -4.70 10.34 18.39
N SER A 293 -3.82 11.32 18.49
CA SER A 293 -2.64 11.28 19.37
C SER A 293 -3.01 10.99 20.83
N GLY A 294 -2.42 9.93 21.39
CA GLY A 294 -2.58 9.49 22.76
C GLY A 294 -3.89 8.75 23.05
N LYS A 295 -4.61 8.24 22.04
CA LYS A 295 -5.93 7.61 22.22
C LYS A 295 -5.93 6.10 22.04
N SER A 296 -5.06 5.57 21.18
CA SER A 296 -5.00 4.15 20.91
C SER A 296 -4.39 3.37 22.08
N LYS A 297 -4.86 2.14 22.30
CA LYS A 297 -4.27 1.23 23.29
C LYS A 297 -2.88 0.73 22.86
N ALA A 298 -2.53 0.84 21.59
CA ALA A 298 -1.21 0.48 21.05
C ALA A 298 -0.23 1.67 20.97
N GLY A 299 -0.50 2.76 21.70
CA GLY A 299 0.36 3.94 21.74
C GLY A 299 0.47 4.65 20.38
N LYS A 300 1.59 5.35 20.14
CA LYS A 300 1.78 6.19 18.94
C LYS A 300 1.61 5.45 17.61
N PHE A 301 1.97 4.15 17.57
CA PHE A 301 1.78 3.34 16.37
C PHE A 301 0.28 3.14 16.12
N GLY A 302 -0.45 2.73 17.15
CA GLY A 302 -1.90 2.62 17.10
C GLY A 302 -2.58 3.94 16.75
N ASP A 303 -2.13 5.07 17.32
CA ASP A 303 -2.70 6.39 16.99
C ASP A 303 -2.60 6.69 15.49
N ALA A 304 -1.47 6.38 14.86
CA ALA A 304 -1.26 6.57 13.43
C ALA A 304 -2.13 5.60 12.60
N VAL A 305 -2.24 4.33 13.00
CA VAL A 305 -3.07 3.33 12.29
C VAL A 305 -4.57 3.65 12.43
N GLU A 306 -5.03 4.10 13.60
CA GLU A 306 -6.42 4.51 13.81
C GLU A 306 -6.77 5.78 13.01
N GLU A 307 -5.82 6.70 12.81
CA GLU A 307 -6.02 7.85 11.91
C GLU A 307 -6.06 7.43 10.43
N ILE A 308 -5.26 6.44 10.03
CA ILE A 308 -5.34 5.83 8.69
C ILE A 308 -6.70 5.15 8.49
N ASP A 309 -7.20 4.40 9.50
CA ASP A 309 -8.54 3.81 9.43
C ASP A 309 -9.61 4.89 9.23
N TRP A 310 -9.56 5.99 9.99
CA TRP A 310 -10.45 7.12 9.78
C TRP A 310 -10.34 7.68 8.36
N SER A 311 -9.12 7.84 7.84
CA SER A 311 -8.87 8.30 6.46
C SER A 311 -9.55 7.40 5.42
N VAL A 312 -9.40 6.07 5.56
CA VAL A 312 -10.11 5.08 4.73
C VAL A 312 -11.62 5.29 4.81
N GLY A 313 -12.15 5.50 6.02
CA GLY A 313 -13.56 5.82 6.24
C GLY A 313 -14.03 7.06 5.45
N GLN A 314 -13.23 8.12 5.41
CA GLN A 314 -13.54 9.34 4.66
C GLN A 314 -13.49 9.15 3.13
N LEU A 315 -12.63 8.25 2.63
CA LEU A 315 -12.57 7.95 1.19
C LEU A 315 -13.78 7.12 0.72
N LEU A 316 -14.36 6.30 1.61
CA LEU A 316 -15.48 5.40 1.30
C LEU A 316 -16.86 6.03 1.52
N SER A 317 -16.95 7.22 2.13
CA SER A 317 -18.21 7.94 2.41
C SER A 317 -18.63 8.88 1.28
#